data_AF-A0A9D9CPN3-F1
#
_entry.id   AF-A0A9D9CPN3-F1
#
_cell.length_a   1.000
_cell.length_b   1.000
_cell.length_c   1.000
_cell.angle_alpha   90.00
_cell.angle_beta   90.00
_cell.angle_gamma   90.00
#
_symmetry.space_group_name_H-M   'P 1'
#
loop_
_entity.id
_entity.type
_entity.pdbx_description
1 polymer ?
#
loop_
_entity_poly.entity_id
_entity_poly.type
_entity_poly.pdbx_seq_one_letter_code
_entity_poly.pdbx_strand_id
1 'polypeptide(L)' 'MVLSDRCHIWIVPPIMPDSVRASKPHKKMLKNRKIILGSASPRRKELLSLLGLEFTVELPSDNDETYPADTPYAEIPR' A
#
# COMPACT_ATOMS: atom_id res chain seq x y z
N MET A 1 5.04 50.30 -3.53
CA MET A 1 5.93 49.37 -2.81
C MET A 1 5.06 48.57 -1.85
N VAL A 2 4.77 47.33 -2.26
CA VAL A 2 4.36 46.11 -1.51
C VAL A 2 3.51 46.23 -0.23
N LEU A 3 2.29 45.68 -0.27
CA LEU A 3 1.76 44.65 0.66
C LEU A 3 0.36 44.19 0.15
N SER A 4 0.33 43.50 -0.99
CA SER A 4 0.03 42.06 -1.09
C SER A 4 -1.13 41.53 -0.21
N ASP A 5 -2.24 41.30 -0.91
CA ASP A 5 -2.91 40.00 -0.99
C ASP A 5 -3.61 39.48 0.26
N ARG A 6 -4.77 40.11 0.49
CA ARG A 6 -5.94 39.44 1.07
C ARG A 6 -6.33 38.24 0.19
N CYS A 7 -6.65 37.15 0.86
CA CYS A 7 -7.40 35.99 0.38
C CYS A 7 -6.65 34.99 -0.52
N HIS A 8 -5.77 34.19 0.10
CA HIS A 8 -5.54 32.82 -0.38
C HIS A 8 -6.84 32.01 -0.20
N ILE A 9 -7.63 31.94 -1.27
CA ILE A 9 -8.68 30.95 -1.44
C ILE A 9 -7.99 29.58 -1.44
N TRP A 10 -8.26 28.77 -0.43
CA TRP A 10 -7.93 27.36 -0.47
C TRP A 10 -8.90 26.73 -1.45
N ILE A 11 -8.47 26.60 -2.72
CA ILE A 11 -9.15 25.77 -3.69
C ILE A 11 -9.09 24.35 -3.12
N VAL A 12 -10.19 23.92 -2.50
CA VAL A 12 -10.43 22.53 -2.17
C VAL A 12 -10.31 21.77 -3.49
N PRO A 13 -9.36 20.82 -3.63
CA PRO A 13 -9.23 20.07 -4.88
C PRO A 13 -10.57 19.38 -5.18
N PRO A 14 -10.98 19.32 -6.46
CA PRO A 14 -12.26 18.74 -6.83
C PRO A 14 -12.35 17.32 -6.26
N ILE A 15 -13.45 17.05 -5.56
CA ILE A 15 -13.84 15.73 -5.10
C ILE A 15 -13.84 14.84 -6.35
N MET A 16 -12.82 14.00 -6.48
CA MET A 16 -12.70 13.06 -7.59
C MET A 16 -13.89 12.09 -7.51
N PRO A 17 -14.68 11.90 -8.57
CA PRO A 17 -15.80 10.96 -8.52
C PRO A 17 -15.27 9.54 -8.38
N ASP A 18 -16.01 8.69 -7.66
CA ASP A 18 -15.69 7.27 -7.45
C ASP A 18 -15.43 6.52 -8.77
N SER A 19 -15.90 7.05 -9.92
CA SER A 19 -15.69 6.47 -11.25
C SER A 19 -14.25 6.56 -11.79
N VAL A 20 -13.41 7.47 -11.27
CA VAL A 20 -11.97 7.52 -11.58
C VAL A 20 -11.18 6.50 -10.76
N ARG A 21 -11.84 5.74 -9.87
CA ARG A 21 -11.25 4.55 -9.24
C ARG A 21 -11.09 3.45 -10.29
N ALA A 22 -10.04 3.62 -11.10
CA ALA A 22 -9.59 2.71 -12.13
C ALA A 22 -9.84 1.28 -11.69
N SER A 23 -10.54 0.52 -12.53
CA SER A 23 -10.69 -0.91 -12.38
C SER A 23 -9.29 -1.51 -12.21
N LYS A 24 -8.96 -1.85 -10.96
CA LYS A 24 -7.62 -2.31 -10.54
C LYS A 24 -7.18 -3.45 -11.47
N PRO A 25 -6.18 -3.26 -12.35
CA PRO A 25 -5.88 -4.22 -13.43
C PRO A 25 -5.40 -5.57 -12.86
N HIS A 26 -4.81 -5.53 -11.67
CA HIS A 26 -4.27 -6.69 -10.96
C HIS A 26 -5.37 -7.64 -10.49
N LYS A 27 -6.60 -7.14 -10.24
CA LYS A 27 -7.71 -7.99 -9.80
C LYS A 27 -8.10 -9.01 -10.87
N LYS A 28 -8.02 -8.66 -12.15
CA LYS A 28 -8.37 -9.57 -13.27
C LYS A 28 -7.43 -10.78 -13.33
N MET A 29 -6.14 -10.60 -13.08
CA MET A 29 -5.14 -11.67 -13.16
C MET A 29 -5.14 -12.59 -11.93
N LEU A 30 -5.59 -12.09 -10.79
CA LEU A 30 -5.58 -12.81 -9.51
C LEU A 30 -6.89 -13.53 -9.19
N LYS A 31 -7.96 -13.34 -9.99
CA LYS A 31 -9.29 -13.93 -9.78
C LYS A 31 -9.31 -15.45 -9.61
N ASN A 32 -8.36 -16.17 -10.21
CA ASN A 32 -8.34 -17.64 -10.21
C ASN A 32 -7.19 -18.22 -9.38
N ARG A 33 -6.60 -17.44 -8.45
CA ARG A 33 -5.52 -17.92 -7.60
C ARG A 33 -5.85 -17.73 -6.12
N LYS A 34 -5.46 -18.72 -5.31
CA LYS A 34 -5.44 -18.58 -3.85
C LYS A 34 -4.32 -17.62 -3.49
N ILE A 35 -4.66 -16.46 -2.92
CA ILE A 35 -3.68 -15.49 -2.43
C ILE A 35 -3.41 -15.79 -0.96
N ILE A 36 -2.14 -16.00 -0.62
CA ILE A 36 -1.69 -16.18 0.75
C ILE A 36 -0.76 -15.01 1.11
N LEU A 37 -1.07 -14.32 2.20
CA LEU A 37 -0.22 -13.29 2.78
C LEU A 37 0.73 -13.93 3.79
N GLY A 38 1.97 -14.16 3.36
CA GLY A 38 3.08 -14.63 4.20
C GLY A 38 3.73 -13.51 5.02
N SER A 39 2.93 -12.59 5.58
CA SER A 39 3.44 -11.48 6.41
C SER A 39 2.63 -11.30 7.68
N ALA A 40 3.35 -11.18 8.80
CA ALA A 40 2.76 -10.84 10.10
C ALA A 40 2.38 -9.36 10.22
N SER A 41 2.85 -8.51 9.31
CA SER A 41 2.66 -7.05 9.39
C SER A 41 1.18 -6.65 9.30
N PRO A 42 0.62 -5.98 10.34
CA PRO A 42 -0.76 -5.50 10.33
C PRO A 42 -1.05 -4.54 9.16
N ARG A 43 -0.08 -3.67 8.85
CA ARG A 43 -0.19 -2.68 7.76
C ARG A 43 -0.35 -3.34 6.39
N ARG A 44 0.34 -4.46 6.12
CA ARG A 44 0.22 -5.18 4.82
C ARG A 44 -1.15 -5.83 4.67
N LYS A 45 -1.73 -6.33 5.76
CA LYS A 45 -3.11 -6.86 5.79
C LYS A 45 -4.12 -5.77 5.42
N GLU A 46 -4.01 -4.61 6.06
CA GLU A 46 -4.89 -3.46 5.76
C GLU A 46 -4.78 -3.02 4.30
N LEU A 47 -3.56 -2.88 3.77
CA LEU A 47 -3.35 -2.51 2.37
C LEU A 47 -3.98 -3.52 1.38
N LEU A 48 -3.80 -4.83 1.61
CA LEU A 48 -4.41 -5.87 0.78
C LEU A 48 -5.94 -5.88 0.88
N SER A 49 -6.48 -5.61 2.06
CA SER A 49 -7.93 -5.46 2.27
C SER A 49 -8.47 -4.24 1.50
N LEU A 50 -7.78 -3.11 1.51
CA LEU A 50 -8.14 -1.91 0.74
C LEU A 50 -8.07 -2.13 -0.78
N LEU A 51 -7.25 -3.08 -1.24
CA LEU A 51 -7.24 -3.52 -2.63
C LEU A 51 -8.51 -4.29 -3.01
N GLY A 52 -9.25 -4.83 -2.05
CA GLY A 52 -10.49 -5.60 -2.28
C GLY A 52 -10.19 -6.97 -2.87
N LEU A 53 -9.07 -7.56 -2.43
CA LEU A 53 -8.62 -8.91 -2.74
C LEU A 53 -9.01 -9.84 -1.58
N GLU A 54 -9.41 -11.06 -1.91
CA GLU A 54 -9.57 -12.12 -0.94
C GLU A 54 -8.22 -12.81 -0.74
N PHE A 55 -7.74 -12.90 0.50
CA PHE A 55 -6.48 -13.54 0.83
C PHE A 55 -6.54 -14.22 2.19
N THR A 56 -5.75 -15.26 2.37
CA THR A 56 -5.56 -15.93 3.66
C THR A 56 -4.23 -15.50 4.25
N VAL A 57 -4.15 -15.34 5.57
CA VAL A 57 -2.87 -15.12 6.25
C VAL A 57 -2.37 -16.47 6.74
N GLU A 58 -1.30 -16.98 6.14
CA GLU A 58 -0.61 -18.19 6.60
C GLU A 58 0.85 -17.79 6.86
N LEU A 59 1.27 -17.93 8.12
CA LEU A 59 2.62 -17.58 8.57
C LEU A 59 3.25 -18.82 9.20
N PRO A 60 4.45 -19.22 8.76
CA PRO A 60 5.29 -20.11 9.54
C PRO A 60 5.57 -19.47 10.91
N SER A 61 5.65 -20.29 11.96
CA SER A 61 5.93 -19.82 13.32
C SER A 61 7.24 -19.04 13.45
N ASP A 62 8.20 -19.31 12.54
CA ASP A 62 9.55 -18.75 12.55
C ASP A 62 9.72 -17.62 11.52
N ASN A 63 8.73 -16.74 11.41
CA ASN A 63 8.82 -15.57 10.55
C ASN A 63 9.62 -14.46 11.26
N ASP A 64 10.95 -14.47 11.08
CA ASP A 64 11.79 -13.36 11.53
C ASP A 64 11.91 -12.33 10.39
N GLU A 65 11.36 -11.12 10.59
CA GLU A 65 11.47 -10.01 9.63
C GLU A 65 12.77 -9.21 9.81
N THR A 66 13.84 -9.89 10.26
CA THR A 66 15.15 -9.32 10.57
C THR A 66 16.19 -9.83 9.59
N TYR A 67 16.95 -8.93 8.96
CA TYR A 67 18.14 -9.32 8.21
C TYR A 67 19.21 -9.83 9.19
N PRO A 68 19.86 -10.96 8.92
CA PRO A 68 20.91 -11.45 9.80
C PRO A 68 22.07 -10.44 9.85
N ALA A 69 22.75 -10.35 11.00
CA ALA A 69 23.69 -9.26 11.30
C ALA A 69 24.93 -9.22 10.39
N ASP A 70 25.20 -10.31 9.68
CA ASP A 70 26.25 -10.48 8.68
C ASP A 70 25.83 -10.00 7.28
N THR A 71 24.55 -9.63 7.07
CA THR A 71 24.08 -9.09 5.80
C THR A 71 24.75 -7.72 5.54
N PRO A 72 25.60 -7.59 4.51
CA PRO A 72 26.25 -6.32 4.22
C PRO A 72 25.20 -5.29 3.84
N TYR A 73 25.33 -4.06 4.36
CA TYR A 73 24.34 -3.00 4.18
C TYR A 73 24.06 -2.64 2.72
N ALA A 74 25.02 -2.91 1.81
CA ALA A 74 24.86 -2.70 0.38
C ALA A 74 23.87 -3.68 -0.28
N GLU A 75 23.62 -4.84 0.34
CA GLU A 75 22.68 -5.86 -0.15
C GLU A 75 21.27 -5.67 0.44
N ILE A 76 21.12 -4.80 1.45
CA ILE A 76 19.82 -4.46 2.02
C ILE A 76 19.12 -3.47 1.09
N PRO A 77 17.97 -3.82 0.48
CA PRO A 77 17.21 -2.91 -0.36
C PRO A 77 16.72 -1.71 0.47
N ARG A 78 16.97 -0.49 -0.04
CA ARG A 78 16.56 0.78 0.59
C ARG A 78 15.22 1.30 0.06
#